data_AF-A0A9Q3KKY3-F1
#
_entry.id   AF-A0A9Q3KKY3-F1
#
_cell.length_a   1.000
_cell.length_b   1.000
_cell.length_c   1.000
_cell.angle_alpha   90.00
_cell.angle_beta   90.00
_cell.angle_gamma   90.00
#
_symmetry.space_group_name_H-M   'P 1'
#
loop_
_entity.id
_entity.type
_entity.pdbx_description
1 polymer ?
#
loop_
_entity_poly.entity_id
_entity_poly.type
_entity_poly.pdbx_seq_one_letter_code
_entity_poly.pdbx_strand_id
1 'polypeptide(L)'
;MDTKGEAMSKQSIFKLNRQNWVWWQQQWKYSFLYKGYNSLFNAEWTKTNKSTPKLIKANAFGMSTLLSTISEELQPVLLQKEYVLEYLEALSEACGQNSMVTLCQQLFDLVNLTYDPNTSLANHAYKFTDIFRSFQNCAVGNTFQMDIGEGAAAAILLMSIGQDSSLTGLVQTLYYATLFNPEQITSRLLIEYKRSTKKIPDSTLYLSQSKPLY
;
A
#
# COMPACT_ATOMS: atom_id res chain seq x y z
N MET A 1 -41.80 8.92 -24.06
CA MET A 1 -41.66 8.29 -22.73
C MET A 1 -40.23 7.81 -22.63
N ASP A 2 -39.51 8.41 -21.70
CA ASP A 2 -38.06 8.43 -21.60
C ASP A 2 -37.45 7.08 -21.29
N THR A 3 -36.46 6.68 -22.09
CA THR A 3 -35.47 5.70 -21.70
C THR A 3 -34.55 6.37 -20.68
N LYS A 4 -34.78 6.07 -19.40
CA LYS A 4 -33.86 6.40 -18.31
C LYS A 4 -32.49 5.82 -18.65
N GLY A 5 -31.58 6.68 -19.08
CA GLY A 5 -30.16 6.38 -19.07
C GLY A 5 -29.76 6.07 -17.63
N GLU A 6 -29.39 4.83 -17.39
CA GLU A 6 -28.71 4.44 -16.16
C GLU A 6 -27.50 5.36 -15.99
N ALA A 7 -27.58 6.23 -14.97
CA ALA A 7 -26.45 7.02 -14.55
C ALA A 7 -25.38 6.03 -14.06
N MET A 8 -24.40 5.74 -14.93
CA MET A 8 -23.16 5.10 -14.54
C MET A 8 -22.61 5.86 -13.32
N SER A 9 -22.61 5.18 -12.18
CA SER A 9 -21.91 5.61 -10.97
C SER A 9 -20.55 6.16 -11.36
N LYS A 10 -20.30 7.47 -11.15
CA LYS A 10 -18.97 8.08 -11.31
C LYS A 10 -18.04 7.31 -10.38
N GLN A 11 -17.24 6.39 -10.91
CA GLN A 11 -16.13 5.81 -10.18
C GLN A 11 -15.24 6.98 -9.75
N SER A 12 -15.26 7.27 -8.46
CA SER A 12 -14.42 8.28 -7.84
C SER A 12 -13.01 7.72 -7.79
N ILE A 13 -12.10 8.26 -8.60
CA ILE A 13 -10.67 8.01 -8.45
C ILE A 13 -10.27 8.57 -7.07
N PHE A 14 -9.63 7.77 -6.23
CA PHE A 14 -9.19 8.23 -4.91
C PHE A 14 -8.08 9.28 -5.08
N LYS A 15 -7.88 10.12 -4.06
CA LYS A 15 -6.79 11.11 -4.09
C LYS A 15 -5.42 10.42 -4.10
N LEU A 16 -4.53 10.87 -4.98
CA LEU A 16 -3.13 10.48 -5.04
C LEU A 16 -2.40 10.97 -3.80
N ASN A 17 -1.63 10.10 -3.18
CA ASN A 17 -0.60 10.41 -2.20
C ASN A 17 0.68 9.65 -2.55
N ARG A 18 1.76 9.88 -1.80
CA ARG A 18 3.06 9.24 -2.08
C ARG A 18 3.02 7.71 -1.95
N GLN A 19 2.06 7.16 -1.21
CA GLN A 19 1.98 5.75 -0.89
C GLN A 19 1.16 4.93 -1.90
N ASN A 20 0.29 5.57 -2.70
CA ASN A 20 -0.67 4.87 -3.55
C ASN A 20 -0.45 5.05 -5.07
N TRP A 21 0.72 5.55 -5.48
CA TRP A 21 1.04 5.89 -6.88
C TRP A 21 0.65 4.81 -7.90
N VAL A 22 1.10 3.55 -7.72
CA VAL A 22 0.85 2.47 -8.71
C VAL A 22 -0.64 2.22 -8.90
N TRP A 23 -1.37 2.07 -7.79
CA TRP A 23 -2.80 1.82 -7.81
C TRP A 23 -3.56 3.02 -8.40
N TRP A 24 -3.20 4.24 -7.97
CA TRP A 24 -3.80 5.46 -8.48
C TRP A 24 -3.56 5.63 -9.98
N GLN A 25 -2.32 5.41 -10.45
CA GLN A 25 -1.96 5.54 -11.86
C GLN A 25 -2.76 4.58 -12.73
N GLN A 26 -2.99 3.35 -12.25
CA GLN A 26 -3.80 2.36 -12.95
C GLN A 26 -5.27 2.84 -13.10
N GLN A 27 -5.90 3.28 -12.00
CA GLN A 27 -7.28 3.81 -12.04
C GLN A 27 -7.39 5.04 -12.93
N TRP A 28 -6.41 5.94 -12.83
CA TRP A 28 -6.34 7.14 -13.64
C TRP A 28 -6.22 6.80 -15.13
N LYS A 29 -5.34 5.86 -15.52
CA LYS A 29 -5.21 5.36 -16.90
C LYS A 29 -6.52 4.73 -17.40
N TYR A 30 -7.23 3.96 -16.57
CA TYR A 30 -8.53 3.39 -16.97
C TYR A 30 -9.57 4.46 -17.30
N SER A 31 -9.56 5.61 -16.61
CA SER A 31 -10.49 6.71 -16.93
C SER A 31 -10.33 7.22 -18.37
N PHE A 32 -9.12 7.20 -18.92
CA PHE A 32 -8.83 7.57 -20.31
C PHE A 32 -9.27 6.50 -21.30
N LEU A 33 -9.12 5.22 -20.94
CA LEU A 33 -9.60 4.10 -21.73
C LEU A 33 -11.09 4.21 -21.99
N TYR A 34 -11.88 4.44 -20.95
CA TYR A 34 -13.33 4.63 -21.08
C TYR A 34 -13.73 5.86 -21.90
N LYS A 35 -12.89 6.91 -21.92
CA LYS A 35 -13.13 8.12 -22.72
C LYS A 35 -12.60 8.03 -24.16
N GLY A 36 -11.95 6.93 -24.54
CA GLY A 36 -11.37 6.77 -25.88
C GLY A 36 -10.09 7.58 -26.10
N TYR A 37 -9.39 7.95 -25.01
CA TYR A 37 -8.17 8.77 -25.04
C TYR A 37 -6.87 7.96 -24.88
N ASN A 38 -6.90 6.64 -25.06
CA ASN A 38 -5.71 5.77 -24.92
C ASN A 38 -4.52 6.18 -25.79
N SER A 39 -4.78 6.79 -26.95
CA SER A 39 -3.75 7.26 -27.87
C SER A 39 -2.79 8.25 -27.20
N LEU A 40 -3.23 8.93 -26.14
CA LEU A 40 -2.41 9.84 -25.34
C LEU A 40 -1.23 9.12 -24.66
N PHE A 41 -1.31 7.81 -24.40
CA PHE A 41 -0.20 7.05 -23.82
C PHE A 41 0.78 6.51 -24.87
N ASN A 42 0.54 6.79 -26.17
CA ASN A 42 1.47 6.46 -27.23
C ASN A 42 2.34 7.69 -27.55
N ALA A 43 3.64 7.61 -27.24
CA ALA A 43 4.59 8.70 -27.40
C ALA A 43 4.74 9.14 -28.87
N GLU A 44 4.77 8.18 -29.80
CA GLU A 44 4.88 8.45 -31.24
C GLU A 44 3.62 9.15 -31.77
N TRP A 45 2.43 8.65 -31.38
CA TRP A 45 1.16 9.28 -31.72
C TRP A 45 1.08 10.71 -31.19
N THR A 46 1.49 10.94 -29.94
CA THR A 46 1.46 12.25 -29.29
C THR A 46 2.38 13.26 -29.98
N LYS A 47 3.58 12.83 -30.42
CA LYS A 47 4.49 13.67 -31.20
C LYS A 47 3.90 14.09 -32.54
N THR A 48 3.23 13.17 -33.24
CA THR A 48 2.64 13.43 -34.56
C THR A 48 1.36 14.26 -34.49
N ASN A 49 0.63 14.22 -33.37
CA ASN A 49 -0.71 14.81 -33.24
C ASN A 49 -0.77 16.04 -32.32
N LYS A 50 0.37 16.71 -32.07
CA LYS A 50 0.52 17.82 -31.11
C LYS A 50 -0.55 18.90 -31.19
N SER A 51 -0.94 19.29 -32.40
CA SER A 51 -1.91 20.38 -32.64
C SER A 51 -3.32 19.88 -32.94
N THR A 52 -3.58 18.59 -32.81
CA THR A 52 -4.91 18.04 -33.14
C THR A 52 -5.93 18.37 -32.05
N PRO A 53 -7.19 18.66 -32.41
CA PRO A 53 -8.26 18.85 -31.44
C PRO A 53 -8.45 17.65 -30.51
N LYS A 54 -8.13 16.43 -31.00
CA LYS A 54 -8.22 15.21 -30.20
C LYS A 54 -7.20 15.19 -29.07
N LEU A 55 -5.93 15.53 -29.34
CA LEU A 55 -4.91 15.59 -28.31
C LEU A 55 -5.18 16.72 -27.31
N ILE A 56 -5.62 17.89 -27.78
CA ILE A 56 -5.97 19.02 -26.90
C ILE A 56 -7.09 18.63 -25.93
N LYS A 57 -8.16 17.99 -26.43
CA LYS A 57 -9.26 17.51 -25.58
C LYS A 57 -8.82 16.44 -24.59
N ALA A 58 -7.99 15.49 -25.02
CA ALA A 58 -7.45 14.45 -24.15
C ALA A 58 -6.57 15.02 -23.03
N ASN A 59 -5.70 15.99 -23.35
CA ASN A 59 -4.90 16.71 -22.35
C ASN A 59 -5.77 17.50 -21.37
N ALA A 60 -6.75 18.27 -21.87
CA ALA A 60 -7.64 19.05 -21.01
C ALA A 60 -8.44 18.16 -20.04
N PHE A 61 -8.97 17.03 -20.55
CA PHE A 61 -9.61 16.01 -19.71
C PHE A 61 -8.65 15.47 -18.65
N GLY A 62 -7.42 15.16 -19.06
CA GLY A 62 -6.38 14.66 -18.18
C GLY A 62 -6.00 15.63 -17.06
N MET A 63 -5.79 16.90 -17.39
CA MET A 63 -5.50 17.95 -16.42
C MET A 63 -6.64 18.15 -15.42
N SER A 64 -7.88 18.19 -15.90
CA SER A 64 -9.07 18.28 -15.03
C SER A 64 -9.18 17.08 -14.07
N THR A 65 -8.89 15.88 -14.58
CA THR A 65 -8.90 14.65 -13.80
C THR A 65 -7.76 14.65 -12.77
N LEU A 66 -6.55 15.06 -13.16
CA LEU A 66 -5.41 15.22 -12.25
C LEU A 66 -5.75 16.18 -11.10
N LEU A 67 -6.16 17.41 -11.41
CA LEU A 67 -6.44 18.44 -10.40
C LEU A 67 -7.51 18.01 -9.39
N SER A 68 -8.49 17.20 -9.80
CA SER A 68 -9.53 16.68 -8.90
C SER A 68 -9.11 15.44 -8.09
N THR A 69 -7.99 14.81 -8.45
CA THR A 69 -7.58 13.52 -7.89
C THR A 69 -6.18 13.53 -7.28
N ILE A 70 -5.52 14.68 -7.15
CA ILE A 70 -4.28 14.82 -6.39
C ILE A 70 -4.54 15.32 -4.97
N SER A 71 -3.68 14.92 -4.02
CA SER A 71 -3.63 15.52 -2.69
C SER A 71 -2.99 16.92 -2.71
N GLU A 72 -3.29 17.71 -1.69
CA GLU A 72 -2.75 19.07 -1.53
C GLU A 72 -1.22 19.07 -1.45
N GLU A 73 -0.63 18.05 -0.82
CA GLU A 73 0.82 17.87 -0.70
C GLU A 73 1.52 17.79 -2.08
N LEU A 74 0.85 17.23 -3.09
CA LEU A 74 1.41 17.02 -4.42
C LEU A 74 1.05 18.13 -5.42
N GLN A 75 0.20 19.09 -5.05
CA GLN A 75 -0.14 20.23 -5.91
C GLN A 75 1.08 21.05 -6.37
N PRO A 76 2.11 21.32 -5.52
CA PRO A 76 3.30 22.03 -5.96
C PRO A 76 4.10 21.32 -7.06
N VAL A 77 3.91 20.01 -7.25
CA VAL A 77 4.57 19.23 -8.32
C VAL A 77 3.99 19.60 -9.70
N LEU A 78 2.77 20.16 -9.75
CA LEU A 78 2.11 20.57 -10.98
C LEU A 78 2.57 21.93 -11.52
N LEU A 79 3.77 22.39 -11.16
CA LEU A 79 4.30 23.65 -11.67
C LEU A 79 5.02 23.43 -13.01
N GLN A 80 4.68 24.23 -14.02
CA GLN A 80 5.42 24.43 -15.27
C GLN A 80 5.49 23.25 -16.26
N LYS A 81 4.40 22.51 -16.52
CA LYS A 81 4.34 21.53 -17.63
C LYS A 81 3.19 21.80 -18.59
N GLU A 82 3.35 21.45 -19.86
CA GLU A 82 2.34 21.75 -20.89
C GLU A 82 1.40 20.55 -21.14
N TYR A 83 1.93 19.32 -20.99
CA TYR A 83 1.22 18.10 -21.32
C TYR A 83 1.00 17.19 -20.12
N VAL A 84 -0.15 16.52 -20.08
CA VAL A 84 -0.56 15.66 -18.96
C VAL A 84 0.44 14.53 -18.66
N LEU A 85 1.14 14.03 -19.68
CA LEU A 85 2.16 12.99 -19.50
C LEU A 85 3.38 13.48 -18.72
N GLU A 86 3.78 14.74 -18.92
CA GLU A 86 4.92 15.33 -18.19
C GLU A 86 4.58 15.50 -16.71
N TYR A 87 3.31 15.79 -16.40
CA TYR A 87 2.83 15.79 -15.02
C TYR A 87 2.86 14.39 -14.39
N LEU A 88 2.50 13.35 -15.14
CA LEU A 88 2.58 11.98 -14.64
C LEU A 88 4.03 11.59 -14.32
N GLU A 89 4.99 11.98 -15.15
CA GLU A 89 6.41 11.75 -14.90
C GLU A 89 6.85 12.45 -13.61
N ALA A 90 6.59 13.76 -13.48
CA ALA A 90 6.94 14.53 -12.28
C ALA A 90 6.26 14.00 -11.00
N LEU A 91 4.99 13.60 -11.08
CA LEU A 91 4.27 13.00 -9.95
C LEU A 91 4.84 11.64 -9.57
N SER A 92 5.25 10.83 -10.55
CA SER A 92 5.88 9.55 -10.29
C SER A 92 7.17 9.71 -9.49
N GLU A 93 8.00 10.69 -9.86
CA GLU A 93 9.24 11.02 -9.17
C GLU A 93 8.96 11.54 -7.76
N ALA A 94 7.98 12.44 -7.61
CA ALA A 94 7.58 12.97 -6.30
C ALA A 94 7.02 11.88 -5.36
N CYS A 95 6.38 10.86 -5.93
CA CYS A 95 5.94 9.67 -5.21
C CYS A 95 7.06 8.64 -5.01
N GLY A 96 8.28 8.92 -5.47
CA GLY A 96 9.46 8.08 -5.26
C GLY A 96 9.58 6.89 -6.23
N GLN A 97 8.81 6.85 -7.32
CA GLN A 97 8.99 5.83 -8.35
C GLN A 97 10.40 5.94 -8.94
N ASN A 98 11.10 4.80 -9.06
CA ASN A 98 12.48 4.73 -9.57
C ASN A 98 13.52 5.56 -8.78
N SER A 99 13.22 5.95 -7.53
CA SER A 99 14.19 6.58 -6.64
C SER A 99 14.91 5.51 -5.81
N MET A 100 16.22 5.30 -6.08
CA MET A 100 17.04 4.39 -5.27
C MET A 100 17.05 4.80 -3.79
N VAL A 101 17.13 6.10 -3.51
CA VAL A 101 17.13 6.61 -2.12
C VAL A 101 15.83 6.27 -1.41
N THR A 102 14.68 6.49 -2.07
CA THR A 102 13.37 6.16 -1.50
C THR A 102 13.24 4.66 -1.30
N LEU A 103 13.67 3.86 -2.28
CA LEU A 103 13.64 2.41 -2.19
C LEU A 103 14.50 1.87 -1.04
N CYS A 104 15.72 2.38 -0.89
CA CYS A 104 16.61 2.03 0.22
C CYS A 104 16.01 2.45 1.57
N GLN A 105 15.36 3.62 1.65
CA GLN A 105 14.68 4.04 2.88
C GLN A 105 13.52 3.10 3.23
N GLN A 106 12.67 2.74 2.25
CA GLN A 106 11.57 1.80 2.48
C GLN A 106 12.08 0.41 2.89
N LEU A 107 13.17 -0.07 2.27
CA LEU A 107 13.82 -1.31 2.67
C LEU A 107 14.36 -1.22 4.11
N PHE A 108 15.01 -0.11 4.45
CA PHE A 108 15.52 0.14 5.79
C PHE A 108 14.39 0.15 6.82
N ASP A 109 13.29 0.85 6.54
CA ASP A 109 12.13 0.91 7.43
C ASP A 109 11.49 -0.47 7.60
N LEU A 110 11.43 -1.27 6.53
CA LEU A 110 10.87 -2.62 6.56
C LEU A 110 11.72 -3.56 7.41
N VAL A 111 13.04 -3.55 7.24
CA VAL A 111 13.97 -4.46 7.94
C VAL A 111 14.15 -4.05 9.40
N ASN A 112 14.06 -2.75 9.71
CA ASN A 112 14.19 -2.22 11.08
C ASN A 112 12.86 -2.01 11.79
N LEU A 113 11.74 -2.42 11.19
CA LEU A 113 10.46 -2.38 11.88
C LEU A 113 10.53 -3.32 13.10
N THR A 114 10.27 -2.80 14.29
CA THR A 114 10.24 -3.56 15.54
C THR A 114 8.87 -3.46 16.20
N TYR A 115 8.38 -4.57 16.74
CA TYR A 115 7.13 -4.59 17.49
C TYR A 115 7.25 -3.78 18.78
N ASP A 116 6.29 -2.88 18.99
CA ASP A 116 6.10 -2.16 20.24
C ASP A 116 5.08 -2.92 21.10
N PRO A 117 5.49 -3.50 22.25
CA PRO A 117 4.59 -4.23 23.14
C PRO A 117 3.43 -3.40 23.69
N ASN A 118 3.53 -2.06 23.66
CA ASN A 118 2.45 -1.17 24.06
C ASN A 118 1.35 -1.01 22.99
N THR A 119 1.55 -1.57 21.81
CA THR A 119 0.60 -1.55 20.70
C THR A 119 0.04 -2.94 20.42
N SER A 120 -1.06 -3.02 19.66
CA SER A 120 -1.58 -4.32 19.25
C SER A 120 -0.75 -4.92 18.12
N LEU A 121 -0.65 -6.25 18.09
CA LEU A 121 -0.10 -7.00 16.96
C LEU A 121 -0.80 -6.70 15.63
N ALA A 122 -2.10 -6.38 15.68
CA ALA A 122 -2.84 -5.94 14.50
C ALA A 122 -2.27 -4.63 13.96
N ASN A 123 -2.07 -3.63 14.82
CA ASN A 123 -1.50 -2.35 14.43
C ASN A 123 -0.10 -2.53 13.85
N HIS A 124 0.72 -3.42 14.43
CA HIS A 124 2.04 -3.76 13.89
C HIS A 124 1.97 -4.38 12.49
N ALA A 125 1.10 -5.37 12.29
CA ALA A 125 0.93 -6.01 10.99
C ALA A 125 0.39 -5.04 9.92
N TYR A 126 -0.49 -4.11 10.31
CA TYR A 126 -0.94 -3.03 9.43
C TYR A 126 0.23 -2.11 9.03
N LYS A 127 1.06 -1.68 9.98
CA LYS A 127 2.25 -0.88 9.70
C LYS A 127 3.21 -1.61 8.75
N PHE A 128 3.49 -2.88 9.01
CA PHE A 128 4.33 -3.70 8.13
C PHE A 128 3.75 -3.76 6.71
N THR A 129 2.46 -4.04 6.58
CA THR A 129 1.79 -4.14 5.28
C THR A 129 1.84 -2.83 4.51
N ASP A 130 1.71 -1.70 5.20
CA ASP A 130 1.75 -0.37 4.59
C ASP A 130 3.15 -0.04 4.05
N ILE A 131 4.19 -0.26 4.85
CA ILE A 131 5.60 -0.09 4.43
C ILE A 131 5.93 -1.06 3.28
N PHE A 132 5.55 -2.32 3.40
CA PHE A 132 5.81 -3.33 2.37
C PHE A 132 5.14 -2.97 1.04
N ARG A 133 3.89 -2.50 1.07
CA ARG A 133 3.21 -2.01 -0.14
C ARG A 133 3.90 -0.78 -0.72
N SER A 134 4.36 0.15 0.11
CA SER A 134 5.12 1.31 -0.35
C SER A 134 6.44 0.91 -1.01
N PHE A 135 7.17 -0.05 -0.43
CA PHE A 135 8.36 -0.65 -1.02
C PHE A 135 8.04 -1.26 -2.40
N GLN A 136 7.00 -2.10 -2.49
CA GLN A 136 6.58 -2.69 -3.76
C GLN A 136 6.23 -1.63 -4.80
N ASN A 137 5.52 -0.57 -4.40
CA ASN A 137 5.18 0.53 -5.30
C ASN A 137 6.41 1.29 -5.82
N CYS A 138 7.45 1.44 -5.00
CA CYS A 138 8.73 2.04 -5.42
C CYS A 138 9.53 1.09 -6.32
N ALA A 139 9.45 -0.22 -6.07
CA ALA A 139 10.13 -1.26 -6.83
C ALA A 139 9.46 -1.56 -8.19
N VAL A 140 8.17 -1.24 -8.37
CA VAL A 140 7.45 -1.44 -9.64
C VAL A 140 7.98 -0.48 -10.72
N GLY A 141 8.54 -1.06 -11.78
CA GLY A 141 9.15 -0.34 -12.90
C GLY A 141 10.65 -0.06 -12.74
N ASN A 142 11.24 -0.54 -11.63
CA ASN A 142 12.57 -0.18 -11.21
C ASN A 142 13.68 -0.77 -12.09
N THR A 143 14.55 0.10 -12.60
CA THR A 143 15.80 -0.26 -13.28
C THR A 143 16.80 -0.97 -12.36
N PHE A 144 16.66 -0.85 -11.05
CA PHE A 144 17.61 -1.39 -10.06
C PHE A 144 17.35 -2.85 -9.66
N GLN A 145 16.28 -3.49 -10.16
CA GLN A 145 15.98 -4.92 -9.96
C GLN A 145 15.94 -5.39 -8.49
N MET A 146 15.57 -4.51 -7.55
CA MET A 146 15.43 -4.85 -6.14
C MET A 146 13.99 -5.28 -5.86
N ASP A 147 13.81 -6.51 -5.39
CA ASP A 147 12.51 -7.12 -5.06
C ASP A 147 12.61 -7.95 -3.77
N ILE A 148 11.49 -8.10 -3.07
CA ILE A 148 11.34 -8.94 -1.89
C ILE A 148 10.21 -9.92 -2.18
N GLY A 149 10.56 -11.16 -2.44
CA GLY A 149 9.59 -12.24 -2.60
C GLY A 149 8.78 -12.50 -1.32
N GLU A 150 7.62 -13.13 -1.47
CA GLU A 150 6.68 -13.37 -0.37
C GLU A 150 7.31 -14.04 0.86
N GLY A 151 8.19 -15.02 0.65
CA GLY A 151 8.87 -15.73 1.73
C GLY A 151 9.86 -14.84 2.51
N ALA A 152 10.56 -13.94 1.82
CA ALA A 152 11.45 -12.99 2.47
C ALA A 152 10.65 -11.94 3.25
N ALA A 153 9.56 -11.43 2.69
CA ALA A 153 8.66 -10.51 3.39
C ALA A 153 8.05 -11.15 4.66
N ALA A 154 7.63 -12.41 4.55
CA ALA A 154 7.15 -13.21 5.67
C ALA A 154 8.21 -13.37 6.77
N ALA A 155 9.47 -13.66 6.41
CA ALA A 155 10.57 -13.74 7.36
C ALA A 155 10.83 -12.40 8.05
N ILE A 156 10.82 -11.28 7.32
CA ILE A 156 11.01 -9.94 7.87
C ILE A 156 9.89 -9.60 8.86
N LEU A 157 8.63 -9.92 8.54
CA LEU A 157 7.51 -9.75 9.47
C LEU A 157 7.73 -10.56 10.75
N LEU A 158 8.17 -11.82 10.68
CA LEU A 158 8.46 -12.62 11.88
C LEU A 158 9.66 -12.08 12.67
N MET A 159 10.71 -11.59 12.00
CA MET A 159 11.84 -10.95 12.68
C MET A 159 11.41 -9.69 13.44
N SER A 160 10.51 -8.89 12.87
CA SER A 160 10.03 -7.65 13.48
C SER A 160 9.32 -7.86 14.83
N ILE A 161 8.68 -9.02 15.02
CA ILE A 161 7.99 -9.41 16.27
C ILE A 161 8.86 -10.30 17.17
N GLY A 162 9.85 -11.00 16.61
CA GLY A 162 10.70 -11.96 17.32
C GLY A 162 11.65 -11.33 18.34
N GLN A 163 11.79 -10.00 18.33
CA GLN A 163 12.53 -9.25 19.35
C GLN A 163 11.82 -9.23 20.71
N ASP A 164 10.51 -9.46 20.73
CA ASP A 164 9.76 -9.62 21.98
C ASP A 164 9.77 -11.09 22.43
N SER A 165 10.50 -11.37 23.51
CA SER A 165 10.61 -12.72 24.08
C SER A 165 9.27 -13.34 24.49
N SER A 166 8.25 -12.51 24.78
CA SER A 166 6.91 -13.01 25.11
C SER A 166 6.20 -13.67 23.91
N LEU A 167 6.65 -13.34 22.70
CA LEU A 167 6.07 -13.82 21.44
C LEU A 167 6.88 -14.96 20.80
N THR A 168 8.00 -15.40 21.39
CA THR A 168 8.87 -16.42 20.80
C THR A 168 8.12 -17.72 20.45
N GLY A 169 7.22 -18.20 21.32
CA GLY A 169 6.43 -19.40 21.05
C GLY A 169 5.42 -19.22 19.90
N LEU A 170 4.86 -18.02 19.76
CA LEU A 170 3.99 -17.65 18.64
C LEU A 170 4.78 -17.65 17.33
N VAL A 171 5.95 -17.00 17.32
CA VAL A 171 6.84 -16.90 16.16
C VAL A 171 7.29 -18.28 15.67
N GLN A 172 7.70 -19.17 16.59
CA GLN A 172 8.08 -20.55 16.24
C GLN A 172 6.94 -21.30 15.56
N THR A 173 5.71 -21.16 16.07
CA THR A 173 4.53 -21.82 15.47
C THR A 173 4.26 -21.33 14.04
N LEU A 174 4.55 -20.06 13.75
CA LEU A 174 4.36 -19.45 12.43
C LEU A 174 5.47 -19.82 11.44
N TYR A 175 6.71 -20.05 11.90
CA TYR A 175 7.82 -20.52 11.05
C TYR A 175 7.55 -21.88 10.41
N TYR A 176 6.78 -22.76 11.06
CA TYR A 176 6.46 -24.10 10.54
C TYR A 176 5.20 -24.14 9.65
N ALA A 177 4.63 -22.99 9.29
CA ALA A 177 3.44 -22.94 8.43
C ALA A 177 3.78 -23.36 6.98
N THR A 178 2.92 -24.19 6.38
CA THR A 178 3.08 -24.77 5.04
C THR A 178 2.98 -23.77 3.88
N LEU A 179 2.46 -22.56 4.13
CA LEU A 179 2.47 -21.46 3.19
C LEU A 179 2.97 -20.22 3.95
N PHE A 180 4.01 -19.59 3.43
CA PHE A 180 4.83 -18.61 4.13
C PHE A 180 4.82 -17.28 3.39
N ASN A 181 3.69 -16.56 3.50
CA ASN A 181 3.52 -15.21 2.95
C ASN A 181 2.96 -14.22 4.00
N PRO A 182 3.12 -12.91 3.79
CA PRO A 182 2.76 -11.90 4.81
C PRO A 182 1.29 -11.88 5.18
N GLU A 183 0.39 -12.09 4.22
CA GLU A 183 -1.06 -12.07 4.44
C GLU A 183 -1.52 -13.22 5.35
N GLN A 184 -1.00 -14.42 5.08
CA GLN A 184 -1.30 -15.61 5.85
C GLN A 184 -0.65 -15.55 7.24
N ILE A 185 0.60 -15.07 7.34
CA ILE A 185 1.25 -14.87 8.63
C ILE A 185 0.48 -13.85 9.45
N THR A 186 0.08 -12.71 8.87
CA THR A 186 -0.74 -11.71 9.56
C THR A 186 -2.04 -12.32 10.09
N SER A 187 -2.76 -13.05 9.23
CA SER A 187 -4.01 -13.70 9.61
C SER A 187 -3.82 -14.71 10.74
N ARG A 188 -2.79 -15.55 10.65
CA ARG A 188 -2.52 -16.60 11.64
C ARG A 188 -1.97 -16.04 12.93
N LEU A 189 -1.15 -15.01 12.87
CA LEU A 189 -0.65 -14.25 14.02
C LEU A 189 -1.79 -13.65 14.85
N LEU A 190 -2.79 -13.06 14.19
CA LEU A 190 -3.98 -12.55 14.87
C LEU A 190 -4.83 -13.65 15.52
N ILE A 191 -4.93 -14.82 14.90
CA ILE A 191 -5.66 -15.98 15.44
C ILE A 191 -4.92 -16.56 16.65
N GLU A 192 -3.63 -16.83 16.52
CA GLU A 192 -2.83 -17.47 17.55
C GLU A 192 -2.60 -16.55 18.76
N TYR A 193 -2.45 -15.24 18.56
CA TYR A 193 -2.42 -14.27 19.66
C TYR A 193 -3.73 -14.29 20.48
N LYS A 194 -4.89 -14.35 19.81
CA LYS A 194 -6.18 -14.49 20.50
C LYS A 194 -6.30 -15.81 21.27
N ARG A 195 -5.61 -16.87 20.83
CA ARG A 195 -5.56 -18.17 21.53
C ARG A 195 -4.63 -18.14 22.73
N SER A 196 -3.48 -17.46 22.64
CA SER A 196 -2.52 -17.35 23.76
C SER A 196 -3.07 -16.48 24.88
N THR A 197 -3.77 -15.38 24.57
CA THR A 197 -4.41 -14.52 25.60
C THR A 197 -5.60 -15.19 26.29
N LYS A 198 -6.36 -16.05 25.58
CA LYS A 198 -7.44 -16.86 26.17
C LYS A 198 -6.95 -18.00 27.07
N LYS A 199 -5.67 -18.39 26.99
CA LYS A 199 -5.08 -19.47 27.79
C LYS A 199 -4.58 -19.02 29.16
N ILE A 200 -4.67 -17.72 29.49
CA ILE A 200 -4.50 -17.26 30.88
C ILE A 200 -5.80 -17.61 31.62
N PRO A 201 -5.82 -18.62 32.50
CA PRO A 201 -7.00 -18.91 33.28
C PRO A 201 -7.18 -17.82 34.34
N ASP A 202 -8.42 -17.52 34.71
CA ASP A 202 -8.78 -16.88 35.98
C ASP A 202 -8.29 -17.78 37.15
N SER A 203 -7.00 -17.79 37.44
CA SER A 203 -6.43 -18.51 38.59
C SER A 203 -6.43 -17.66 39.87
N THR A 204 -7.12 -16.51 39.88
CA THR A 204 -7.27 -15.65 41.07
C THR A 204 -8.53 -15.92 41.91
N LEU A 205 -9.33 -16.96 41.65
CA LEU A 205 -10.60 -17.18 42.38
C LEU A 205 -10.68 -18.41 43.32
N TYR A 206 -9.59 -19.15 43.56
CA TYR A 206 -9.62 -20.25 44.55
C TYR A 206 -8.44 -20.25 45.51
N LEU A 207 -8.22 -19.12 46.20
CA LEU A 207 -7.38 -19.04 47.41
C LEU A 207 -8.06 -18.13 48.45
N SER A 208 -9.28 -18.46 48.88
CA SER A 208 -9.85 -17.90 50.12
C SER A 208 -11.04 -18.71 50.64
N GLN A 209 -10.87 -20.00 50.93
CA GLN A 209 -11.72 -20.69 51.90
C GLN A 209 -10.88 -21.58 52.83
N SER A 210 -9.86 -21.00 53.46
CA SER A 210 -9.42 -21.46 54.77
C SER A 210 -10.40 -20.90 55.81
N LYS A 211 -11.41 -21.71 56.18
CA LYS A 211 -12.22 -21.44 57.39
C LYS A 211 -11.38 -21.77 58.64
N PRO A 212 -11.51 -21.00 59.73
CA PRO A 212 -10.72 -21.18 60.94
C PRO A 212 -11.21 -22.37 61.77
N LEU A 213 -10.25 -22.97 62.47
CA LEU A 213 -10.42 -23.97 63.54
C LEU A 213 -11.37 -23.47 64.62
N TYR A 214 -12.35 -24.30 64.97
CA TYR A 214 -12.85 -24.52 66.33
C TYR A 214 -13.14 -26.01 66.50
#